data_AF-A0A5D0WV31-F1
#
_entry.id   AF-A0A5D0WV31-F1
#
_cell.length_a   1.000
_cell.length_b   1.000
_cell.length_c   1.000
_cell.angle_alpha   90.00
_cell.angle_beta   90.00
_cell.angle_gamma   90.00
#
_symmetry.space_group_name_H-M   'P 1'
#
loop_
_entity.id
_entity.type
_entity.pdbx_description
1 polymer ?
#
loop_
_entity_poly.entity_id
_entity_poly.type
_entity_poly.pdbx_seq_one_letter_code
_entity_poly.pdbx_strand_id
1 'polypeptide(L)' 'MKTIRVCVGSACHVNGSYKVVKAMNQIIDQRGLGDEVELVGSFCMGKCTEGVAVECDEIIYAVSVDNVEEVFEKIMGGK' A
#
# COMPACT_ATOMS: atom_id res chain seq x y z
N MET A 1 6.31 14.03 -4.60
CA MET A 1 6.69 12.63 -4.37
C MET A 1 5.94 12.14 -3.14
N LYS A 2 5.08 11.13 -3.30
CA LYS A 2 4.31 10.49 -2.24
C LYS A 2 5.00 9.20 -1.83
N THR A 3 5.23 9.03 -0.53
CA THR A 3 5.88 7.83 0.00
C THR A 3 4.82 6.90 0.58
N ILE A 4 4.57 5.78 -0.10
CA ILE A 4 3.63 4.75 0.34
C ILE A 4 4.40 3.66 1.07
N ARG A 5 4.13 3.51 2.37
CA ARG A 5 4.75 2.52 3.24
C ARG A 5 3.84 1.32 3.39
N VAL A 6 4.30 0.14 3.00
CA VAL A 6 3.54 -1.10 3.15
C VAL A 6 4.11 -1.93 4.30
N CYS A 7 3.26 -2.31 5.26
CA CYS A 7 3.66 -3.20 6.34
C CYS A 7 3.99 -4.59 5.79
N VAL A 8 5.25 -5.02 5.98
CA VAL A 8 5.73 -6.35 5.63
C VAL A 8 6.02 -7.22 6.86
N GLY A 9 5.43 -6.86 8.02
CA GLY A 9 5.49 -7.65 9.25
C GLY A 9 4.79 -9.01 9.13
N SER A 10 4.97 -9.88 10.13
CA SER A 10 4.47 -11.27 10.11
C SER A 10 2.97 -11.39 9.82
N ALA A 11 2.13 -10.64 10.54
CA ALA A 11 0.67 -10.65 10.31
C ALA A 11 0.30 -10.15 8.91
N CYS A 12 0.91 -9.06 8.45
CA CYS A 12 0.64 -8.52 7.12
C CYS A 12 1.18 -9.44 6.00
N HIS A 13 2.27 -10.17 6.25
CA HIS A 13 2.76 -11.21 5.33
C HIS A 13 1.73 -12.33 5.15
N VAL A 14 1.14 -12.82 6.24
CA VAL A 14 0.05 -13.82 6.20
C VAL A 14 -1.19 -13.26 5.49
N ASN A 15 -1.51 -11.99 5.71
CA ASN A 15 -2.61 -11.29 5.03
C ASN A 15 -2.32 -10.97 3.54
N GLY A 16 -1.13 -11.31 3.03
CA GLY A 16 -0.79 -11.17 1.62
C GLY A 16 -0.13 -9.85 1.22
N SER A 17 0.64 -9.22 2.12
CA SER A 17 1.36 -7.96 1.85
C SER A 17 2.20 -8.01 0.58
N TYR A 18 2.81 -9.15 0.25
CA TYR A 18 3.57 -9.32 -1.00
C TYR A 18 2.69 -9.15 -2.25
N LYS A 19 1.45 -9.64 -2.21
CA LYS A 19 0.49 -9.46 -3.32
C LYS A 19 0.08 -8.00 -3.46
N VAL A 20 -0.14 -7.32 -2.32
CA VAL A 20 -0.45 -5.88 -2.29
C VAL A 20 0.70 -5.05 -2.87
N VAL A 21 1.94 -5.28 -2.42
CA VAL A 21 3.12 -4.60 -2.96
C VAL A 21 3.26 -4.82 -4.46
N LYS A 22 3.07 -6.06 -4.93
CA LYS A 22 3.13 -6.38 -6.37
C LYS A 22 2.06 -5.65 -7.17
N ALA A 23 0.82 -5.65 -6.69
CA ALA A 23 -0.29 -4.95 -7.36
C ALA A 23 -0.06 -3.43 -7.38
N MET A 24 0.40 -2.84 -6.28
CA MET A 24 0.73 -1.41 -6.25
C MET A 24 1.86 -1.05 -7.22
N ASN A 25 2.93 -1.85 -7.28
CA ASN A 25 4.00 -1.65 -8.26
C ASN A 25 3.49 -1.75 -9.70
N GLN A 26 2.60 -2.70 -9.99
CA GLN A 26 1.99 -2.84 -11.31
C GLN A 26 1.15 -1.61 -11.69
N ILE A 27 0.43 -1.02 -10.74
CA ILE A 27 -0.36 0.21 -10.97
C ILE A 27 0.57 1.39 -11.24
N ILE A 28 1.63 1.54 -10.44
CA ILE A 28 2.62 2.62 -10.61
C ILE A 28 3.28 2.54 -11.99
N ASP A 29 3.71 1.35 -12.40
CA ASP A 29 4.35 1.11 -13.70
C ASP A 29 3.37 1.38 -14.86
N GLN A 30 2.15 0.84 -14.80
CA GLN A 30 1.12 1.04 -15.82
C GLN A 30 0.70 2.51 -15.97
N ARG A 31 0.67 3.27 -14.87
CA ARG A 31 0.31 4.69 -14.88
C ARG A 31 1.51 5.62 -15.08
N GLY A 32 2.74 5.09 -15.15
CA GLY A 32 3.96 5.90 -15.29
C GLY A 32 4.26 6.79 -14.09
N LEU A 33 3.82 6.41 -12.88
CA LEU A 33 3.90 7.21 -11.66
C LEU A 33 5.21 7.02 -10.89
N GLY A 34 6.23 6.41 -11.50
CA GLY A 34 7.49 6.09 -10.83
C GLY A 34 8.24 7.30 -10.27
N ASP A 35 8.08 8.48 -10.90
CA ASP A 35 8.67 9.74 -10.43
C ASP A 35 7.79 10.45 -9.38
N GLU A 36 6.55 10.01 -9.20
CA GLU A 36 5.57 10.62 -8.29
C GLU A 36 5.38 9.82 -7.01
N VAL A 37 5.53 8.50 -7.07
CA VAL A 37 5.23 7.56 -5.99
C VAL A 37 6.44 6.69 -5.66
N GLU A 38 6.83 6.70 -4.38
CA GLU A 38 7.85 5.82 -3.84
C GLU A 38 7.20 4.75 -2.96
N LEU A 39 7.41 3.47 -3.30
CA LEU A 39 6.91 2.33 -2.53
C LEU A 39 8.00 1.80 -1.61
N VAL A 40 7.77 1.88 -0.30
CA VAL A 40 8.73 1.44 0.73
C VAL A 40 8.11 0.38 1.63
N GLY A 41 8.91 -0.63 1.96
CA GLY A 41 8.55 -1.56 3.02
C GLY A 41 8.69 -0.90 4.38
N SER A 42 7.71 -1.12 5.26
CA SER A 42 7.76 -0.71 6.65
C SER A 42 7.39 -1.88 7.58
N PHE A 43 7.68 -1.73 8.86
CA PHE A 43 7.38 -2.72 9.89
C PHE A 43 6.05 -2.40 10.58
N CYS A 44 5.78 -3.07 11.70
CA CYS A 44 4.49 -3.05 12.37
C CYS A 44 3.95 -1.64 12.62
N MET A 45 2.74 -1.37 12.14
CA MET A 45 1.99 -0.13 12.33
C MET A 45 0.84 -0.27 13.36
N GLY A 46 0.79 -1.38 14.11
CA GLY A 46 -0.26 -1.63 15.10
C GLY A 46 -1.66 -1.95 14.53
N LYS A 47 -1.75 -2.25 13.23
CA LYS A 47 -3.02 -2.45 12.48
C LYS A 47 -3.19 -3.86 11.90
N CYS A 48 -2.74 -4.87 12.64
CA CYS A 48 -2.66 -6.25 12.16
C CYS A 48 -4.02 -6.95 11.94
N THR A 49 -5.11 -6.43 12.50
CA THR A 49 -6.42 -7.09 12.51
C THR A 49 -7.29 -6.80 11.28
N GLU A 50 -6.93 -5.78 10.49
CA GLU A 50 -7.80 -5.24 9.42
C GLU A 50 -7.29 -5.60 8.01
N GLY A 51 -6.12 -6.24 7.89
CA GLY A 51 -5.52 -6.64 6.61
C GLY A 51 -4.04 -6.30 6.51
N VAL A 52 -3.60 -5.84 5.34
CA VAL A 52 -2.25 -5.28 5.13
C VAL A 52 -2.31 -3.79 5.44
N ALA A 53 -1.55 -3.36 6.44
CA ALA A 53 -1.47 -1.94 6.78
C ALA A 53 -0.61 -1.20 5.74
N VAL A 54 -1.15 -0.13 5.16
CA VAL A 54 -0.44 0.76 4.24
C VAL A 54 -0.55 2.19 4.77
N GLU A 55 0.58 2.85 4.95
CA GLU A 55 0.65 4.24 5.42
C GLU A 55 1.06 5.16 4.28
N CYS A 56 0.36 6.27 4.12
CA CYS A 56 0.78 7.39 3.26
C CYS A 56 0.32 8.70 3.91
N ASP A 57 1.21 9.69 3.98
CA ASP A 57 0.91 11.01 4.57
C ASP A 57 0.28 10.91 5.98
N GLU A 58 0.84 10.04 6.86
CA GLU A 58 0.37 9.77 8.24
C GLU A 58 -1.01 9.09 8.35
N ILE A 59 -1.65 8.74 7.23
CA ILE A 59 -2.91 8.01 7.19
C ILE A 59 -2.64 6.53 6.93
N ILE A 60 -3.22 5.67 7.77
CA ILE A 60 -3.13 4.21 7.62
C ILE A 60 -4.41 3.68 6.96
N TYR A 61 -4.23 2.94 5.87
CA TYR A 61 -5.24 2.24 5.11
C TYR A 61 -5.13 0.73 5.32
N ALA A 62 -6.28 0.06 5.41
CA ALA A 62 -6.35 -1.39 5.41
C ALA A 62 -6.52 -1.89 3.97
N VAL A 63 -5.51 -2.60 3.48
CA VAL A 63 -5.42 -3.03 2.07
C VAL A 63 -5.46 -4.54 1.95
N SER A 64 -6.18 -5.00 0.95
CA SER A 64 -6.23 -6.37 0.46
C SER A 64 -5.96 -6.37 -1.05
N VAL A 65 -5.85 -7.56 -1.64
CA VAL A 65 -5.68 -7.67 -3.09
C VAL A 65 -6.91 -7.16 -3.85
N ASP A 66 -8.09 -7.26 -3.25
CA ASP A 66 -9.37 -6.87 -3.88
C ASP A 66 -9.60 -5.36 -3.88
N ASN A 67 -9.05 -4.62 -2.91
CA ASN A 67 -9.27 -3.18 -2.76
C ASN A 67 -8.03 -2.32 -3.05
N VAL A 68 -6.92 -2.93 -3.48
CA VAL A 68 -5.64 -2.24 -3.68
C VAL A 68 -5.75 -1.08 -4.67
N GLU A 69 -6.52 -1.25 -5.75
CA GLU A 69 -6.75 -0.20 -6.74
C GLU A 69 -7.53 0.97 -6.14
N GLU A 70 -8.64 0.69 -5.45
CA GLU A 70 -9.46 1.72 -4.81
C GLU A 70 -8.67 2.51 -3.76
N VAL A 71 -7.90 1.82 -2.92
CA VAL A 71 -7.07 2.48 -1.90
C VAL A 71 -5.95 3.29 -2.55
N PHE A 72 -5.33 2.77 -3.60
CA PHE A 72 -4.30 3.51 -4.33
C PHE A 72 -4.85 4.81 -4.92
N GLU A 73 -6.06 4.78 -5.50
CA GLU A 73 -6.72 5.98 -6.00
C GLU A 73 -7.04 6.99 -4.89
N LYS A 74 -7.50 6.52 -3.72
CA LYS A 74 -7.68 7.37 -2.53
C LYS A 74 -6.38 8.04 -2.10
N ILE A 75 -5.27 7.28 -2.06
CA ILE A 75 -3.95 7.80 -1.69
C ILE A 75 -3.46 8.88 -2.68
N MET A 76 -3.74 8.67 -3.97
CA MET A 76 -3.37 9.61 -5.04
C MET A 76 -4.29 10.84 -5.14
N GLY A 77 -5.37 10.90 -4.34
CA GLY A 77 -6.28 12.05 -4.33
C GLY A 77 -7.40 11.96 -5.38
N GLY A 78 -7.88 10.74 -5.66
CA GLY A 78 -9.11 10.52 -6.43
C GLY A 78 -10.25 11.39 -5.87
N LYS A 79 -10.86 12.18 -6.76
CA LYS A 79 -11.99 13.09 -6.48
C LYS A 79 -13.13 12.42 -5.72
#